data_AF-A0A8T5GKE3-F1
#
_entry.id   AF-A0A8T5GKE3-F1
#
_cell.length_a   1.000
_cell.length_b   1.000
_cell.length_c   1.000
_cell.angle_alpha   90.00
_cell.angle_beta   90.00
_cell.angle_gamma   90.00
#
_symmetry.space_group_name_H-M   'P 1'
#
loop_
_entity.id
_entity.type
_entity.pdbx_description
1 polymer ?
#
loop_
_entity_poly.entity_id
_entity_poly.type
_entity_poly.pdbx_seq_one_letter_code
_entity_poly.pdbx_strand_id
1 'polypeptide(L)'
;HDGFADAWSHFSDNDTESAAEGELREEKDNGLIDINLRFRMKPDLDKRLLMTSGGEFRGNFKIDVGGDWTNDNNGACNNDCENLNITVFRGASEVWTNQFTGIQEGVQNVPFAFAVTEDHAEWDGRDDSPIIEVTMKLKGTVQQTGPLITTSEPAWFAIKLGMESKLEMPIDADSWSEEFQAGDDMMMDDEDTPGFTLVTASAALGMALFMNKGREEDEA
;
A
#
# COMPACT_ATOMS: atom_id res chain seq x y z
N HIS A 1 15.21 8.93 -8.80
CA HIS A 1 15.57 9.88 -7.73
C HIS A 1 15.72 9.05 -6.47
N ASP A 2 16.90 8.96 -5.86
CA ASP A 2 17.13 8.06 -4.72
C ASP A 2 17.02 8.86 -3.41
N GLY A 3 15.86 8.79 -2.78
CA GLY A 3 15.53 9.58 -1.61
C GLY A 3 14.08 9.36 -1.23
N PHE A 4 13.84 8.99 0.02
CA PHE A 4 12.50 8.79 0.60
C PHE A 4 11.56 9.91 0.13
N ALA A 5 10.48 9.53 -0.53
CA ALA A 5 9.46 10.50 -0.88
C ALA A 5 8.65 10.76 0.39
N ASP A 6 8.68 12.00 0.87
CA ASP A 6 7.96 12.49 2.07
C ASP A 6 6.43 12.51 1.91
N ALA A 7 5.89 11.68 1.01
CA ALA A 7 4.56 11.83 0.47
C ALA A 7 3.51 11.01 1.24
N TRP A 8 3.83 10.60 2.46
CA TRP A 8 2.86 10.06 3.41
C TRP A 8 2.89 10.92 4.67
N SER A 9 2.00 11.91 4.71
CA SER A 9 1.62 12.63 5.91
C SER A 9 0.07 12.61 5.97
N HIS A 10 -0.43 11.84 6.93
CA HIS A 10 -1.78 11.93 7.52
C HIS A 10 -3.00 11.33 6.76
N PHE A 11 -3.75 10.53 7.51
CA PHE A 11 -5.10 10.01 7.23
C PHE A 11 -6.21 10.95 7.79
N SER A 12 -5.99 12.27 7.78
CA SER A 12 -6.95 13.24 8.31
C SER A 12 -7.08 14.47 7.41
N ASP A 13 -8.30 14.95 7.23
CA ASP A 13 -8.75 15.99 6.29
C ASP A 13 -8.18 17.42 6.52
N ASN A 14 -7.20 17.59 7.41
CA ASN A 14 -6.87 18.93 7.95
C ASN A 14 -5.40 19.34 7.90
N ASP A 15 -4.55 18.68 7.09
CA ASP A 15 -3.16 19.10 6.94
C ASP A 15 -2.79 19.45 5.50
N THR A 16 -2.25 20.66 5.31
CA THR A 16 -2.00 21.29 4.01
C THR A 16 -0.57 21.14 3.51
N GLU A 17 0.29 20.40 4.23
CA GLU A 17 1.67 20.08 3.81
C GLU A 17 1.80 18.63 3.32
N SER A 18 0.95 18.25 2.35
CA SER A 18 1.19 17.07 1.52
C SER A 18 2.07 17.45 0.34
N ALA A 19 2.85 16.51 -0.22
CA ALA A 19 3.62 16.75 -1.45
C ALA A 19 2.76 17.51 -2.46
N ALA A 20 3.31 18.58 -3.06
CA ALA A 20 2.60 19.74 -3.60
C ALA A 20 1.29 19.54 -4.40
N GLU A 21 0.93 18.34 -4.85
CA GLU A 21 -0.34 18.02 -5.51
C GLU A 21 -0.80 16.55 -5.28
N GLY A 22 -0.56 15.90 -4.13
CA GLY A 22 -1.12 14.55 -3.84
C GLY A 22 -0.78 13.44 -4.86
N GLU A 23 0.21 13.67 -5.71
CA GLU A 23 0.64 12.80 -6.81
C GLU A 23 2.16 12.94 -6.95
N LEU A 24 2.85 11.82 -7.10
CA LEU A 24 4.24 11.79 -7.54
C LEU A 24 4.29 11.30 -8.97
N ARG A 25 4.84 12.10 -9.88
CA ARG A 25 4.93 11.79 -11.31
C ARG A 25 6.37 11.90 -11.80
N GLU A 26 6.81 10.87 -12.52
CA GLU A 26 8.04 10.86 -13.31
C GLU A 26 7.70 10.59 -14.77
N GLU A 27 8.31 11.33 -15.69
CA GLU A 27 8.04 11.22 -17.13
C GLU A 27 9.32 11.42 -17.93
N LYS A 28 9.43 10.72 -19.05
CA LYS A 28 10.58 10.78 -19.94
C LYS A 28 10.18 10.43 -21.37
N ASP A 29 10.48 11.35 -22.28
CA ASP A 29 10.24 11.18 -23.71
C ASP A 29 11.00 9.98 -24.31
N ASN A 30 12.28 9.83 -23.95
CA ASN A 30 13.14 8.79 -24.52
C ASN A 30 14.09 8.20 -23.48
N GLY A 31 14.16 6.87 -23.46
CA GLY A 31 15.03 6.10 -22.57
C GLY A 31 14.31 5.58 -21.33
N LEU A 32 15.09 4.98 -20.44
CA LEU A 32 14.60 4.29 -19.25
C LEU A 32 14.25 5.28 -18.12
N ILE A 33 13.13 5.02 -17.45
CA ILE A 33 12.74 5.55 -16.15
C ILE A 33 12.87 4.41 -15.14
N ASP A 34 13.54 4.68 -14.02
CA ASP A 34 13.73 3.74 -12.92
C ASP A 34 13.04 4.30 -11.68
N ILE A 35 11.83 3.79 -11.43
CA ILE A 35 10.99 4.17 -10.32
C ILE A 35 11.43 3.36 -9.11
N ASN A 36 11.84 4.07 -8.06
CA ASN A 36 12.01 3.53 -6.72
C ASN A 36 11.48 4.56 -5.74
N LEU A 37 10.24 4.37 -5.31
CA LEU A 37 9.57 5.25 -4.35
C LEU A 37 9.42 4.51 -3.04
N ARG A 38 9.86 5.14 -1.95
CA ARG A 38 9.70 4.62 -0.59
C ARG A 38 8.85 5.57 0.23
N PHE A 39 7.72 5.08 0.68
CA PHE A 39 6.76 5.78 1.54
C PHE A 39 6.92 5.27 2.96
N ARG A 40 7.17 6.17 3.91
CA ARG A 40 7.14 5.87 5.34
C ARG A 40 5.89 6.50 5.93
N MET A 41 5.31 5.86 6.92
CA MET A 41 4.20 6.44 7.65
C MET A 41 4.63 7.72 8.38
N LYS A 42 3.84 8.79 8.29
CA LYS A 42 3.97 9.95 9.19
C LYS A 42 2.63 10.29 9.87
N PRO A 43 2.61 10.46 11.20
CA PRO A 43 3.74 10.25 12.11
C PRO A 43 4.16 8.76 12.12
N ASP A 44 5.43 8.51 12.46
CA ASP A 44 5.91 7.15 12.71
C ASP A 44 5.05 6.51 13.82
N LEU A 45 5.07 5.19 13.86
CA LEU A 45 4.30 4.46 14.85
C LEU A 45 4.80 4.84 16.26
N ASP A 46 3.91 5.26 17.14
CA ASP A 46 4.26 5.73 18.50
C ASP A 46 4.17 4.61 19.53
N LYS A 47 3.33 3.60 19.27
CA LYS A 47 2.98 2.52 20.19
C LYS A 47 3.24 1.16 19.59
N ARG A 48 3.42 0.17 20.45
CA ARG A 48 3.39 -1.23 20.02
C ARG A 48 1.97 -1.58 19.53
N LEU A 49 1.88 -2.23 18.38
CA LEU A 49 0.65 -2.77 17.81
C LEU A 49 0.75 -4.30 17.69
N LEU A 50 -0.38 -4.96 17.92
CA LEU A 50 -0.59 -6.36 17.62
C LEU A 50 -1.55 -6.46 16.43
N MET A 51 -1.23 -7.31 15.47
CA MET A 51 -2.10 -7.62 14.34
C MET A 51 -3.03 -8.79 14.69
N THR A 52 -4.27 -8.70 14.23
CA THR A 52 -5.30 -9.74 14.42
C THR A 52 -4.85 -11.04 13.76
N SER A 53 -4.86 -12.14 14.50
CA SER A 53 -4.51 -13.47 13.98
C SER A 53 -5.45 -13.86 12.84
N GLY A 54 -4.87 -14.25 11.69
CA GLY A 54 -5.63 -14.55 10.48
C GLY A 54 -6.27 -13.33 9.80
N GLY A 55 -5.97 -12.11 10.26
CA GLY A 55 -6.29 -10.87 9.57
C GLY A 55 -5.45 -10.69 8.31
N GLU A 56 -5.82 -9.71 7.48
CA GLU A 56 -5.11 -9.36 6.26
C GLU A 56 -4.77 -7.88 6.24
N PHE A 57 -3.54 -7.57 5.86
CA PHE A 57 -3.19 -6.25 5.37
C PHE A 57 -3.87 -6.04 4.03
N ARG A 58 -4.42 -4.85 3.79
CA ARG A 58 -5.15 -4.53 2.56
C ARG A 58 -4.70 -3.19 2.00
N GLY A 59 -4.07 -3.23 0.85
CA GLY A 59 -3.64 -2.04 0.13
C GLY A 59 -4.46 -1.82 -1.14
N ASN A 60 -4.58 -0.57 -1.53
CA ASN A 60 -5.06 -0.19 -2.86
C ASN A 60 -4.35 1.09 -3.27
N PHE A 61 -3.53 1.02 -4.33
CA PHE A 61 -2.84 2.20 -4.87
C PHE A 61 -3.39 2.57 -6.24
N LYS A 62 -3.64 3.87 -6.41
CA LYS A 62 -4.02 4.43 -7.70
C LYS A 62 -2.77 4.94 -8.42
N ILE A 63 -2.50 4.36 -9.57
CA ILE A 63 -1.35 4.70 -10.42
C ILE A 63 -1.82 5.15 -11.81
N ASP A 64 -0.97 5.88 -12.51
CA ASP A 64 -1.06 6.21 -13.93
C ASP A 64 0.25 5.80 -14.60
N VAL A 65 0.21 4.89 -15.56
CA VAL A 65 1.42 4.36 -16.21
C VAL A 65 1.27 4.46 -17.71
N GLY A 66 2.34 4.81 -18.43
CA GLY A 66 2.38 4.68 -19.89
C GLY A 66 3.79 4.52 -20.44
N GLY A 67 3.86 4.18 -21.73
CA GLY A 67 5.08 3.69 -22.36
C GLY A 67 5.18 2.18 -22.29
N ASP A 68 6.38 1.62 -22.43
CA ASP A 68 6.59 0.17 -22.34
C ASP A 68 7.30 -0.22 -21.04
N TRP A 69 6.83 -1.27 -20.38
CA TRP A 69 7.44 -1.88 -19.20
C TRP A 69 7.52 -3.41 -19.31
N THR A 70 7.04 -3.98 -20.41
CA THR A 70 6.92 -5.43 -20.60
C THR A 70 8.08 -5.97 -21.42
N ASN A 71 8.75 -7.02 -20.93
CA ASN A 71 9.83 -7.68 -21.67
C ASN A 71 9.30 -8.80 -22.58
N ASP A 72 8.23 -8.52 -23.34
CA ASP A 72 7.55 -9.52 -24.18
C ASP A 72 8.04 -9.56 -25.64
N ASN A 73 9.09 -8.79 -25.95
CA ASN A 73 9.63 -8.55 -27.30
C ASN A 73 8.66 -7.85 -28.26
N ASN A 74 7.60 -7.23 -27.75
CA ASN A 74 6.58 -6.54 -28.54
C ASN A 74 6.62 -5.01 -28.34
N GLY A 75 7.67 -4.48 -27.70
CA GLY A 75 7.84 -3.06 -27.42
C GLY A 75 9.29 -2.57 -27.38
N ALA A 76 9.51 -1.45 -26.69
CA ALA A 76 10.79 -0.77 -26.52
C ALA A 76 11.76 -1.45 -25.54
N CYS A 77 11.19 -2.22 -24.61
CA CYS A 77 11.89 -2.94 -23.56
C CYS A 77 12.59 -4.18 -24.13
N ASN A 78 13.87 -4.31 -23.82
CA ASN A 78 14.77 -5.39 -24.26
C ASN A 78 15.40 -6.09 -23.04
N ASN A 79 14.58 -6.56 -22.11
CA ASN A 79 15.01 -7.10 -20.80
C ASN A 79 15.66 -6.05 -19.88
N ASP A 80 15.40 -4.77 -20.15
CA ASP A 80 15.85 -3.62 -19.34
C ASP A 80 14.72 -2.97 -18.55
N CYS A 81 13.49 -3.48 -18.67
CA CYS A 81 12.30 -3.02 -17.95
C CYS A 81 11.88 -4.00 -16.86
N GLU A 82 11.05 -3.54 -15.92
CA GLU A 82 10.60 -4.31 -14.77
C GLU A 82 9.14 -3.95 -14.50
N ASN A 83 8.30 -4.98 -14.36
CA ASN A 83 6.91 -4.79 -13.93
C ASN A 83 6.86 -4.12 -12.56
N LEU A 84 5.71 -3.52 -12.26
CA LEU A 84 5.43 -2.95 -10.95
C LEU A 84 5.65 -4.00 -9.84
N ASN A 85 6.51 -3.70 -8.88
CA ASN A 85 6.61 -4.42 -7.63
C ASN A 85 6.17 -3.52 -6.48
N ILE A 86 5.41 -4.09 -5.55
CA ILE A 86 5.08 -3.46 -4.28
C ILE A 86 5.69 -4.33 -3.18
N THR A 87 6.46 -3.70 -2.32
CA THR A 87 7.07 -4.35 -1.15
C THR A 87 6.65 -3.60 0.11
N VAL A 88 6.23 -4.35 1.12
CA VAL A 88 5.91 -3.83 2.44
C VAL A 88 6.98 -4.29 3.42
N PHE A 89 7.48 -3.35 4.20
CA PHE A 89 8.47 -3.58 5.24
C PHE A 89 7.90 -3.22 6.61
N ARG A 90 8.35 -3.99 7.60
CA ARG A 90 8.29 -3.67 9.03
C ARG A 90 9.68 -3.19 9.44
N GLY A 91 9.85 -1.87 9.57
CA GLY A 91 11.18 -1.28 9.78
C GLY A 91 12.17 -1.68 8.66
N ALA A 92 13.21 -2.44 9.02
CA ALA A 92 14.20 -2.97 8.07
C ALA A 92 13.85 -4.36 7.49
N SER A 93 12.79 -5.01 7.97
CA SER A 93 12.43 -6.38 7.59
C SER A 93 11.35 -6.38 6.50
N GLU A 94 11.60 -7.05 5.39
CA GLU A 94 10.58 -7.29 4.35
C GLU A 94 9.52 -8.26 4.90
N VAL A 95 8.25 -7.86 4.85
CA VAL A 95 7.12 -8.70 5.30
C VAL A 95 6.31 -9.26 4.14
N TRP A 96 6.31 -8.57 3.00
CA TRP A 96 5.60 -8.99 1.81
C TRP A 96 6.15 -8.30 0.56
N THR A 97 6.24 -9.03 -0.55
CA THR A 97 6.52 -8.47 -1.86
C THR A 97 5.67 -9.16 -2.92
N ASN A 98 5.23 -8.42 -3.92
CA ASN A 98 4.55 -9.00 -5.07
C ASN A 98 4.81 -8.21 -6.36
N GLN A 99 4.99 -8.97 -7.45
CA GLN A 99 5.09 -8.45 -8.79
C GLN A 99 3.72 -8.44 -9.49
N PHE A 100 3.35 -7.31 -10.08
CA PHE A 100 2.11 -7.14 -10.83
C PHE A 100 2.38 -7.15 -12.33
N THR A 101 2.08 -8.27 -12.99
CA THR A 101 2.27 -8.43 -14.44
C THR A 101 1.06 -8.02 -15.27
N GLY A 102 -0.06 -7.65 -14.64
CA GLY A 102 -1.34 -7.34 -15.27
C GLY A 102 -1.63 -5.84 -15.42
N ILE A 103 -0.64 -4.98 -15.16
CA ILE A 103 -0.75 -3.52 -15.26
C ILE A 103 -1.13 -3.13 -16.69
N GLN A 104 -2.08 -2.21 -16.84
CA GLN A 104 -2.51 -1.64 -18.12
C GLN A 104 -2.03 -0.19 -18.25
N GLU A 105 -1.93 0.33 -19.46
CA GLU A 105 -1.66 1.76 -19.66
C GLU A 105 -2.83 2.63 -19.16
N GLY A 106 -2.49 3.78 -18.60
CA GLY A 106 -3.40 4.77 -18.03
C GLY A 106 -3.63 4.59 -16.53
N VAL A 107 -4.68 5.27 -16.05
CA VAL A 107 -5.03 5.30 -14.63
C VAL A 107 -5.72 4.01 -14.20
N GLN A 108 -5.19 3.35 -13.17
CA GLN A 108 -5.79 2.13 -12.59
C GLN A 108 -5.55 2.01 -11.09
N ASN A 109 -6.31 1.11 -10.46
CA ASN A 109 -6.14 0.73 -9.07
C ASN A 109 -5.40 -0.61 -8.99
N VAL A 110 -4.44 -0.69 -8.07
CA VAL A 110 -3.64 -1.89 -7.78
C VAL A 110 -4.00 -2.37 -6.37
N PRO A 111 -5.05 -3.19 -6.23
CA PRO A 111 -5.38 -3.78 -4.94
C PRO A 111 -4.43 -4.92 -4.60
N PHE A 112 -4.07 -5.03 -3.33
CA PHE A 112 -3.32 -6.16 -2.81
C PHE A 112 -3.75 -6.49 -1.39
N ALA A 113 -3.59 -7.75 -1.03
CA ALA A 113 -3.81 -8.20 0.34
C ALA A 113 -2.83 -9.31 0.68
N PHE A 114 -2.40 -9.35 1.92
CA PHE A 114 -1.57 -10.43 2.44
C PHE A 114 -1.91 -10.73 3.89
N ALA A 115 -1.88 -12.01 4.24
CA ALA A 115 -2.23 -12.48 5.57
C ALA A 115 -1.15 -12.12 6.60
N VAL A 116 -1.59 -11.84 7.81
CA VAL A 116 -0.71 -11.73 8.98
C VAL A 116 -0.14 -13.12 9.30
N THR A 117 1.18 -13.20 9.37
CA THR A 117 1.93 -14.35 9.87
C THR A 117 2.39 -14.11 11.30
N GLU A 118 2.64 -15.18 12.05
CA GLU A 118 3.10 -15.08 13.45
C GLU A 118 4.42 -14.31 13.57
N ASP A 119 5.31 -14.41 12.58
CA ASP A 119 6.63 -13.78 12.57
C ASP A 119 6.59 -12.25 12.46
N HIS A 120 5.47 -11.68 12.02
CA HIS A 120 5.29 -10.24 11.84
C HIS A 120 3.95 -9.72 12.39
N ALA A 121 3.37 -10.43 13.36
CA ALA A 121 2.14 -10.00 14.01
C ALA A 121 2.35 -8.83 14.97
N GLU A 122 3.54 -8.68 15.54
CA GLU A 122 3.88 -7.59 16.46
C GLU A 122 4.68 -6.49 15.73
N TRP A 123 4.31 -5.24 15.99
CA TRP A 123 4.90 -4.05 15.40
C TRP A 123 5.24 -3.07 16.52
N ASP A 124 6.51 -2.84 16.79
CA ASP A 124 6.99 -1.82 17.74
C ASP A 124 7.04 -0.42 17.11
N GLY A 125 6.46 0.58 17.79
CA GLY A 125 6.51 1.97 17.34
C GLY A 125 7.91 2.47 17.00
N ARG A 126 8.88 2.09 17.84
CA ARG A 126 10.24 2.58 17.76
C ARG A 126 11.01 2.13 16.53
N ASP A 127 10.88 0.86 16.16
CA ASP A 127 11.76 0.21 15.18
C ASP A 127 11.00 -0.36 13.97
N ASP A 128 9.69 -0.58 14.09
CA ASP A 128 8.89 -1.34 13.13
C ASP A 128 7.92 -0.48 12.32
N SER A 129 8.11 0.84 12.28
CA SER A 129 7.25 1.72 11.47
C SER A 129 7.13 1.21 10.01
N PRO A 130 5.91 1.14 9.45
CA PRO A 130 5.69 0.56 8.14
C PRO A 130 6.31 1.39 7.02
N ILE A 131 6.94 0.70 6.09
CA ILE A 131 7.52 1.29 4.88
C ILE A 131 6.96 0.54 3.67
N ILE A 132 6.50 1.29 2.68
CA ILE A 132 6.01 0.76 1.42
C ILE A 132 7.00 1.20 0.34
N GLU A 133 7.55 0.23 -0.38
CA GLU A 133 8.39 0.47 -1.55
C GLU A 133 7.61 0.11 -2.81
N VAL A 134 7.64 1.02 -3.79
CA VAL A 134 7.05 0.84 -5.11
C VAL A 134 8.18 0.96 -6.13
N THR A 135 8.41 -0.11 -6.90
CA THR A 135 9.43 -0.11 -7.96
C THR A 135 8.84 -0.49 -9.31
N MET A 136 9.37 0.12 -10.36
CA MET A 136 8.99 -0.15 -11.75
C MET A 136 10.04 0.39 -12.71
N LYS A 137 10.32 -0.30 -13.81
CA LYS A 137 11.17 0.25 -14.89
C LYS A 137 10.40 0.25 -16.20
N LEU A 138 10.31 1.43 -16.79
CA LEU A 138 9.54 1.71 -18.00
C LEU A 138 10.35 2.57 -18.97
N LYS A 139 9.99 2.56 -20.26
CA LYS A 139 10.84 3.11 -21.31
C LYS A 139 10.05 3.88 -22.36
N GLY A 140 10.49 5.11 -22.59
CA GLY A 140 9.99 5.98 -23.65
C GLY A 140 10.82 5.81 -24.92
N THR A 141 10.22 6.07 -26.08
CA THR A 141 10.84 5.88 -27.41
C THR A 141 10.78 7.11 -28.31
N VAL A 142 10.43 8.29 -27.81
CA VAL A 142 10.32 9.50 -28.63
C VAL A 142 11.70 9.86 -29.21
N GLN A 143 11.89 9.66 -30.52
CA GLN A 143 13.08 10.09 -31.22
C GLN A 143 12.77 11.34 -32.04
N GLN A 144 13.56 12.39 -31.83
CA GLN A 144 13.52 13.60 -32.63
C GLN A 144 14.74 13.64 -33.55
N THR A 145 14.52 13.55 -34.86
CA THR A 145 15.59 13.68 -35.87
C THR A 145 15.37 14.98 -36.65
N GLY A 146 16.04 16.05 -36.22
CA GLY A 146 15.83 17.40 -36.77
C GLY A 146 14.45 17.96 -36.39
N PRO A 147 13.77 18.75 -37.26
CA PRO A 147 12.43 19.28 -36.96
C PRO A 147 11.31 18.23 -37.03
N LEU A 148 11.63 16.95 -37.26
CA LEU A 148 10.66 15.86 -37.43
C LEU A 148 10.78 14.85 -36.29
N ILE A 149 9.65 14.51 -35.67
CA ILE A 149 9.55 13.40 -34.70
C ILE A 149 9.31 12.11 -35.50
N THR A 150 10.10 11.06 -35.24
CA THR A 150 10.11 9.82 -36.05
C THR A 150 9.47 8.61 -35.35
N THR A 151 9.37 8.63 -34.02
CA THR A 151 8.73 7.59 -33.19
C THR A 151 8.03 8.27 -32.01
N SER A 152 6.92 7.71 -31.53
CA SER A 152 6.09 8.34 -30.50
C SER A 152 5.56 7.33 -29.49
N GLU A 153 6.18 7.27 -28.32
CA GLU A 153 5.57 6.75 -27.09
C GLU A 153 6.42 7.31 -25.93
N PRO A 154 6.03 8.41 -25.26
CA PRO A 154 6.70 8.82 -24.02
C PRO A 154 6.41 7.80 -22.92
N ALA A 155 7.27 7.71 -21.92
CA ALA A 155 7.02 6.91 -20.73
C ALA A 155 6.69 7.81 -19.54
N TRP A 156 5.72 7.39 -18.73
CA TRP A 156 5.40 8.08 -17.48
C TRP A 156 4.92 7.10 -16.42
N PHE A 157 5.21 7.44 -15.17
CA PHE A 157 4.68 6.79 -13.99
C PHE A 157 4.19 7.87 -13.05
N ALA A 158 2.95 7.78 -12.61
CA ALA A 158 2.43 8.55 -11.51
C ALA A 158 1.78 7.65 -10.48
N ILE A 159 1.93 8.01 -9.21
CA ILE A 159 1.19 7.41 -8.10
C ILE A 159 0.46 8.51 -7.37
N LYS A 160 -0.85 8.32 -7.21
CA LYS A 160 -1.69 9.20 -6.41
C LYS A 160 -1.59 8.80 -4.96
N LEU A 161 -1.65 9.77 -4.07
CA LEU A 161 -1.43 9.62 -2.64
C LEU A 161 -2.62 10.20 -1.87
N GLY A 162 -2.58 10.15 -0.55
CA GLY A 162 -3.72 10.53 0.28
C GLY A 162 -4.91 9.60 0.10
N MET A 163 -6.13 10.13 -0.02
CA MET A 163 -7.37 9.33 -0.05
C MET A 163 -7.49 8.34 -1.22
N GLU A 164 -6.74 8.55 -2.30
CA GLU A 164 -6.80 7.69 -3.49
C GLU A 164 -5.92 6.43 -3.36
N SER A 165 -5.02 6.40 -2.37
CA SER A 165 -4.09 5.28 -2.13
C SER A 165 -3.94 5.01 -0.64
N LYS A 166 -4.33 3.81 -0.19
CA LYS A 166 -4.33 3.45 1.24
C LYS A 166 -3.76 2.07 1.51
N LEU A 167 -3.26 1.90 2.73
CA LEU A 167 -2.94 0.62 3.35
C LEU A 167 -3.73 0.51 4.66
N GLU A 168 -4.50 -0.56 4.80
CA GLU A 168 -5.26 -0.91 5.99
C GLU A 168 -4.54 -2.05 6.72
N MET A 169 -4.25 -1.84 8.00
CA MET A 169 -3.61 -2.82 8.87
C MET A 169 -4.67 -3.49 9.76
N PRO A 170 -4.67 -4.82 9.91
CA PRO A 170 -5.63 -5.53 10.74
C PRO A 170 -5.21 -5.45 12.22
N ILE A 171 -5.36 -4.29 12.86
CA ILE A 171 -4.94 -4.08 14.25
C ILE A 171 -5.88 -4.83 15.21
N ASP A 172 -5.30 -5.62 16.11
CA ASP A 172 -6.01 -6.30 17.18
C ASP A 172 -6.42 -5.33 18.30
N ALA A 173 -7.58 -5.55 18.91
CA ALA A 173 -8.07 -4.74 20.02
C ALA A 173 -7.18 -4.86 21.27
N ASP A 174 -6.51 -6.01 21.44
CA ASP A 174 -5.58 -6.24 22.55
C ASP A 174 -4.37 -5.30 22.50
N SER A 175 -4.08 -4.69 21.34
CA SER A 175 -3.08 -3.62 21.20
C SER A 175 -3.33 -2.48 22.18
N TRP A 176 -4.56 -2.25 22.61
CA TRP A 176 -4.91 -1.15 23.50
C TRP A 176 -4.97 -1.53 24.98
N SER A 177 -4.66 -2.79 25.31
CA SER A 177 -4.65 -3.24 26.70
C SER A 177 -3.45 -2.68 27.45
N GLU A 178 -3.66 -2.29 28.72
CA GLU A 178 -2.58 -1.84 29.60
C GLU A 178 -1.47 -2.88 29.72
N GLU A 179 -1.81 -4.18 29.73
CA GLU A 179 -0.83 -5.27 29.80
C GLU A 179 0.07 -5.34 28.57
N PHE A 180 -0.46 -5.07 27.37
CA PHE A 180 0.33 -5.08 26.14
C PHE A 180 1.21 -3.83 26.01
N GLN A 181 0.70 -2.68 26.46
CA GLN A 181 1.42 -1.41 26.45
C GLN A 181 2.43 -1.26 27.59
N ALA A 182 2.25 -1.94 28.72
CA ALA A 182 3.15 -1.91 29.88
C ALA A 182 4.57 -2.46 29.58
N GLY A 183 4.79 -3.09 28.43
CA GLY A 183 6.13 -3.41 27.93
C GLY A 183 6.95 -2.19 27.48
N ASP A 184 6.30 -1.05 27.27
CA ASP A 184 6.88 0.23 26.81
C ASP A 184 6.87 1.30 27.92
N ASP A 185 6.73 0.88 29.18
CA ASP A 185 6.62 1.70 30.40
C ASP A 185 7.93 2.44 30.77
N MET A 186 8.43 3.26 29.85
CA MET A 186 9.33 4.37 30.16
C MET A 186 8.79 5.74 29.76
N MET A 187 7.66 5.87 29.05
CA MET A 187 7.15 7.19 28.64
C MET A 187 5.60 7.26 28.60
N MET A 188 4.94 7.01 29.73
CA MET A 188 3.59 7.56 29.95
C MET A 188 3.75 9.04 30.32
N ASP A 189 3.89 9.91 29.31
CA ASP A 189 3.46 11.31 29.45
C ASP A 189 2.12 11.41 28.74
N ASP A 190 1.07 11.68 29.51
CA ASP A 190 -0.28 11.91 29.03
C ASP A 190 -0.27 13.08 28.03
N GLU A 191 -0.81 12.84 26.82
CA GLU A 191 -1.32 13.81 25.82
C GLU A 191 -0.74 13.57 24.41
N ASP A 192 -1.35 12.65 23.67
CA ASP A 192 -1.93 12.91 22.34
C ASP A 192 -2.36 11.59 21.70
N THR A 193 -3.67 11.41 21.51
CA THR A 193 -4.20 10.26 20.76
C THR A 193 -3.96 10.52 19.27
N PRO A 194 -3.16 9.70 18.56
CA PRO A 194 -2.91 9.92 17.14
C PRO A 194 -4.22 9.82 16.33
N GLY A 195 -4.47 10.83 15.49
CA GLY A 195 -5.74 11.09 14.80
C GLY A 195 -6.12 10.12 13.68
N PHE A 196 -6.27 8.83 13.98
CA PHE A 196 -6.92 7.86 13.08
C PHE A 196 -8.42 7.81 13.36
N THR A 197 -9.25 7.95 12.32
CA THR A 197 -10.68 7.67 12.44
C THR A 197 -10.88 6.17 12.62
N LEU A 198 -11.24 5.78 13.85
CA LEU A 198 -11.54 4.41 14.24
C LEU A 198 -12.83 3.93 13.55
N VAL A 199 -12.71 3.09 12.53
CA VAL A 199 -13.85 2.27 12.08
C VAL A 199 -13.86 0.99 12.93
N THR A 200 -14.51 1.04 14.08
CA THR A 200 -14.80 -0.17 14.85
C THR A 200 -15.81 -1.00 14.06
N ALA A 201 -15.33 -2.04 13.36
CA ALA A 201 -16.19 -3.05 12.78
C ALA A 201 -16.87 -3.81 13.93
N SER A 202 -18.09 -3.40 14.29
CA SER A 202 -18.92 -4.10 15.25
C SER A 202 -19.43 -5.39 14.59
N ALA A 203 -18.73 -6.50 14.82
CA ALA A 203 -19.17 -7.82 14.38
C ALA A 203 -20.47 -8.20 15.11
N ALA A 204 -21.60 -8.15 14.40
CA ALA A 204 -22.87 -8.66 14.92
C ALA A 204 -22.87 -10.20 14.91
N LEU A 205 -22.47 -10.82 16.02
CA LEU A 205 -22.60 -12.26 16.23
C LEU A 205 -24.08 -12.63 16.45
N GLY A 206 -24.80 -12.87 15.37
CA GLY A 206 -26.13 -13.48 15.41
C GLY A 206 -26.05 -15.00 15.65
N MET A 207 -25.92 -15.43 16.90
CA MET A 207 -26.11 -16.84 17.27
C MET A 207 -27.61 -17.15 17.38
N ALA A 208 -28.10 -18.09 16.57
CA ALA A 208 -29.33 -18.80 16.86
C ALA A 208 -29.17 -20.30 16.50
N LEU A 209 -28.83 -21.10 17.52
CA LEU A 209 -29.04 -22.54 17.53
C LEU A 209 -30.35 -22.81 18.28
N PHE A 210 -31.27 -23.58 17.69
CA PHE A 210 -31.60 -24.95 18.11
C PHE A 210 -32.82 -25.51 17.35
N MET A 211 -32.67 -26.78 17.00
CA MET A 211 -33.57 -27.72 16.30
C MET A 211 -34.81 -28.03 17.19
N ASN A 212 -35.88 -28.78 16.88
CA ASN A 212 -36.18 -29.90 16.00
C ASN A 212 -37.69 -30.20 16.18
N LYS A 213 -38.42 -30.66 15.16
CA LYS A 213 -39.29 -31.87 15.19
C LYS A 213 -40.21 -31.90 13.98
N GLY A 214 -40.08 -32.98 13.21
CA GLY A 214 -41.02 -33.32 12.16
C GLY A 214 -42.40 -33.68 12.68
N ARG A 215 -43.36 -33.66 11.77
CA ARG A 215 -44.42 -34.65 11.70
C ARG A 215 -44.93 -34.74 10.27
N GLU A 216 -44.80 -35.96 9.79
CA GLU A 216 -45.46 -36.70 8.71
C GLU A 216 -46.56 -36.03 7.90
N GLU A 217 -46.50 -36.39 6.61
CA GLU A 217 -47.56 -36.47 5.63
C GLU A 217 -48.95 -36.70 6.23
N ASP A 218 -49.95 -35.94 5.76
CA ASP A 218 -51.33 -36.43 5.61
C ASP A 218 -52.10 -35.57 4.58
N GLU A 219 -52.92 -36.28 3.82
CA GLU A 219 -53.59 -35.97 2.55
C GLU A 219 -54.74 -34.94 2.64
N ALA A 220 -54.98 -34.20 1.54
CA ALA A 220 -56.31 -33.90 0.95
C ALA A 220 -56.18 -33.09 -0.36
#